data_AF-A0A561WGT5-F1
#
_entry.id   AF-A0A561WGT5-F1
#
_cell.length_a   1.000
_cell.length_b   1.000
_cell.length_c   1.000
_cell.angle_alpha   90.00
_cell.angle_beta   90.00
_cell.angle_gamma   90.00
#
_symmetry.space_group_name_H-M   'P 1'
#
loop_
_entity.id
_entity.type
_entity.pdbx_description
1 polymer ?
#
loop_
_entity_poly.entity_id
_entity_poly.type
_entity_poly.pdbx_seq_one_letter_code
_entity_poly.pdbx_strand_id
1 'polypeptide(L)'
;MRRTLPSFAAVTLVCLLTACGGDTGTTDTASTTVTPSADASTAAAPAAIAPSATPTTAAPAAPAAAETLTAKPKPPAAPALTCKQLAGAHVGSAKVPYNGYPDHLPLTEGQWSGEDGATVLLQKPCGIGDLDGDGAADAVGVVALNGGGSGTFFTVLVWRNSGGKPAFRALADLGDRTPVLSVKVAGQRATVVWLTRSDGRSMAELDIRRTSTYQLSGTTLVEVGHTDAPYTP
;
A
#
# COMPACT_ATOMS: atom_id res chain seq x y z
N MET A 1 34.84 -35.54 38.62
CA MET A 1 34.39 -35.15 39.97
C MET A 1 32.96 -34.67 39.87
N ARG A 2 32.07 -35.23 40.68
CA ARG A 2 30.63 -34.90 40.76
C ARG A 2 30.43 -33.52 41.39
N ARG A 3 29.37 -32.80 40.97
CA ARG A 3 28.44 -32.02 41.81
C ARG A 3 27.46 -31.25 40.89
N THR A 4 26.26 -31.78 40.64
CA THR A 4 24.97 -31.51 41.32
C THR A 4 24.43 -30.09 41.12
N LEU A 5 23.36 -30.01 40.33
CA LEU A 5 22.33 -28.97 40.32
C LEU A 5 21.69 -28.78 41.70
N PRO A 6 21.02 -27.63 41.90
CA PRO A 6 19.70 -27.66 42.54
C PRO A 6 18.62 -26.96 41.71
N SER A 7 17.48 -27.65 41.61
CA SER A 7 16.14 -27.14 41.32
C SER A 7 15.60 -26.28 42.49
N PHE A 8 14.35 -25.82 42.33
CA PHE A 8 13.46 -25.04 43.21
C PHE A 8 13.45 -23.55 42.83
N ALA A 9 12.31 -22.90 42.54
CA ALA A 9 10.96 -23.13 43.04
C ALA A 9 9.88 -22.71 42.02
N ALA A 10 8.74 -23.38 42.11
CA ALA A 10 7.50 -23.06 41.42
C ALA A 10 6.92 -21.73 41.94
N VAL A 11 6.59 -20.83 41.02
CA VAL A 11 5.84 -19.60 41.32
C VAL A 11 4.37 -19.86 41.01
N THR A 12 3.55 -19.76 42.04
CA THR A 12 2.09 -19.83 42.05
C THR A 12 1.47 -18.68 41.27
N LEU A 13 0.75 -19.00 40.19
CA LEU A 13 -0.07 -18.05 39.42
C LEU A 13 -1.49 -18.01 40.01
N VAL A 14 -1.85 -16.89 40.60
CA VAL A 14 -3.21 -16.59 41.10
C VAL A 14 -4.02 -16.01 39.94
N CYS A 15 -5.03 -16.76 39.47
CA CYS A 15 -6.02 -16.29 38.51
C CYS A 15 -7.10 -15.47 39.21
N LEU A 16 -7.16 -14.17 38.93
CA LEU A 16 -8.32 -13.32 39.23
C LEU A 16 -9.20 -13.23 37.97
N LEU A 17 -10.36 -13.88 38.05
CA LEU A 17 -11.46 -13.79 37.08
C LEU A 17 -12.25 -12.51 37.37
N THR A 18 -12.09 -11.47 36.55
CA THR A 18 -13.04 -10.35 36.46
C THR A 18 -14.00 -10.63 35.32
N ALA A 19 -15.21 -11.09 35.67
CA ALA A 19 -16.33 -11.21 34.77
C ALA A 19 -16.95 -9.82 34.53
N CYS A 20 -16.87 -9.33 33.29
CA CYS A 20 -17.73 -8.25 32.81
C CYS A 20 -19.05 -8.87 32.36
N GLY A 21 -20.10 -8.68 33.16
CA GLY A 21 -21.48 -8.99 32.78
C GLY A 21 -21.90 -8.07 31.62
N GLY A 22 -22.40 -8.69 30.55
CA GLY A 22 -23.07 -8.00 29.47
C GLY A 22 -24.49 -7.64 29.88
N ASP A 23 -24.90 -6.41 29.58
CA ASP A 23 -26.29 -6.01 29.62
C ASP A 23 -26.90 -6.13 28.23
N THR A 24 -27.93 -6.94 28.16
CA THR A 24 -28.76 -7.23 27.00
C THR A 24 -29.59 -6.03 26.61
N GLY A 25 -29.65 -5.77 25.31
CA GLY A 25 -30.43 -4.72 24.71
C GLY A 25 -31.92 -4.79 25.07
N THR A 26 -32.48 -3.62 25.34
CA THR A 26 -33.92 -3.38 25.23
C THR A 26 -34.15 -2.40 24.09
N THR A 27 -34.93 -2.88 23.14
CA THR A 27 -35.58 -2.12 22.08
C THR A 27 -36.36 -0.94 22.66
N ASP A 28 -36.08 0.27 22.20
CA ASP A 28 -37.08 1.33 22.25
C ASP A 28 -37.28 1.96 20.87
N THR A 29 -38.53 1.89 20.47
CA THR A 29 -39.06 2.38 19.21
C THR A 29 -39.46 3.83 19.46
N ALA A 30 -38.78 4.78 18.84
CA ALA A 30 -39.24 6.16 18.79
C ALA A 30 -39.10 6.68 17.36
N SER A 31 -40.18 6.51 16.60
CA SER A 31 -40.43 7.29 15.39
C SER A 31 -40.48 8.78 15.77
N THR A 32 -39.58 9.57 15.21
CA THR A 32 -39.77 11.01 15.09
C THR A 32 -39.66 11.42 13.64
N THR A 33 -40.82 11.76 13.11
CA THR A 33 -41.07 12.40 11.83
C THR A 33 -40.33 13.73 11.78
N VAL A 34 -39.37 13.88 10.86
CA VAL A 34 -38.86 15.20 10.47
C VAL A 34 -39.16 15.39 8.98
N THR A 35 -40.16 16.24 8.76
CA THR A 35 -40.60 16.79 7.48
C THR A 35 -39.46 17.58 6.82
N PRO A 36 -39.25 17.48 5.51
CA PRO A 36 -38.30 18.32 4.79
C PRO A 36 -38.93 19.68 4.50
N SER A 37 -38.37 20.77 5.06
CA SER A 37 -38.64 22.12 4.56
C SER A 37 -37.75 22.41 3.36
N ALA A 38 -38.37 22.36 2.19
CA ALA A 38 -37.89 23.06 1.01
C ALA A 38 -38.09 24.55 1.22
N ASP A 39 -37.04 25.35 0.99
CA ASP A 39 -37.22 26.73 0.59
C ASP A 39 -36.31 27.00 -0.60
N ALA A 40 -36.97 27.18 -1.74
CA ALA A 40 -36.42 27.76 -2.95
C ALA A 40 -36.41 29.27 -2.78
N SER A 41 -35.29 29.93 -3.07
CA SER A 41 -35.30 31.38 -3.28
C SER A 41 -34.67 31.71 -4.63
N THR A 42 -35.50 32.41 -5.40
CA THR A 42 -35.44 32.63 -6.83
C THR A 42 -34.52 33.80 -7.19
N ALA A 43 -34.01 33.73 -8.41
CA ALA A 43 -33.19 34.71 -9.11
C ALA A 43 -33.73 36.15 -9.09
N ALA A 44 -32.81 37.12 -9.13
CA ALA A 44 -33.07 38.47 -9.62
C ALA A 44 -31.83 39.07 -10.31
N ALA A 45 -31.95 39.27 -11.63
CA ALA A 45 -31.29 40.29 -12.46
C ALA A 45 -32.41 40.86 -13.36
N PRO A 46 -32.32 42.03 -14.02
CA PRO A 46 -31.13 42.82 -14.37
C PRO A 46 -31.29 44.36 -14.21
N ALA A 47 -30.22 45.13 -14.41
CA ALA A 47 -30.32 46.49 -14.94
C ALA A 47 -29.00 46.91 -15.62
N ALA A 48 -29.11 47.32 -16.88
CA ALA A 48 -28.05 47.80 -17.75
C ALA A 48 -27.97 49.33 -17.70
N ILE A 49 -26.76 49.90 -17.62
CA ILE A 49 -26.45 51.25 -18.14
C ILE A 49 -24.98 51.26 -18.62
N ALA A 50 -24.78 51.61 -19.89
CA ALA A 50 -23.53 52.11 -20.49
C ALA A 50 -23.85 53.51 -21.08
N PRO A 51 -22.91 54.35 -21.59
CA PRO A 51 -21.48 54.14 -21.85
C PRO A 51 -20.53 55.33 -21.50
N SER A 52 -19.28 55.18 -21.92
CA SER A 52 -18.29 56.20 -22.32
C SER A 52 -17.35 56.82 -21.28
N ALA A 53 -16.10 56.33 -21.29
CA ALA A 53 -14.92 57.15 -21.57
C ALA A 53 -13.78 56.26 -22.12
N THR A 54 -13.21 56.68 -23.24
CA THR A 54 -12.01 56.13 -23.92
C THR A 54 -11.04 57.31 -24.08
N PRO A 55 -9.74 57.13 -24.38
CA PRO A 55 -8.71 56.29 -23.75
C PRO A 55 -7.54 57.17 -23.21
N THR A 56 -6.76 56.66 -22.26
CA THR A 56 -5.39 57.18 -22.06
C THR A 56 -4.39 56.14 -22.52
N THR A 57 -3.75 56.46 -23.64
CA THR A 57 -2.58 55.82 -24.22
C THR A 57 -1.47 55.68 -23.19
N ALA A 58 -1.19 54.44 -22.77
CA ALA A 58 0.07 54.07 -22.13
C ALA A 58 1.00 53.48 -23.19
N ALA A 59 2.22 53.99 -23.21
CA ALA A 59 3.26 53.76 -24.20
C ALA A 59 3.67 52.28 -24.34
N PRO A 60 4.23 51.86 -25.50
CA PRO A 60 4.70 50.51 -25.71
C PRO A 60 5.87 50.21 -24.76
N ALA A 61 5.69 49.25 -23.86
CA ALA A 61 6.81 48.61 -23.19
C ALA A 61 7.63 47.85 -24.25
N ALA A 62 8.93 48.13 -24.27
CA ALA A 62 9.90 47.47 -25.12
C ALA A 62 9.78 45.93 -25.03
N PRO A 63 10.02 45.18 -26.12
CA PRO A 63 10.08 43.74 -26.04
C PRO A 63 11.22 43.36 -25.10
N ALA A 64 10.87 42.82 -23.93
CA ALA A 64 11.81 42.09 -23.12
C ALA A 64 12.41 41.01 -24.02
N ALA A 65 13.72 41.08 -24.23
CA ALA A 65 14.47 40.04 -24.89
C ALA A 65 14.05 38.71 -24.27
N ALA A 66 13.52 37.81 -25.10
CA ALA A 66 13.33 36.43 -24.71
C ALA A 66 14.73 35.89 -24.41
N GLU A 67 15.10 35.88 -23.13
CA GLU A 67 16.23 35.11 -22.66
C GLU A 67 15.90 33.66 -22.96
N THR A 68 16.51 33.15 -24.04
CA THR A 68 16.53 31.74 -24.36
C THR A 68 17.23 31.04 -23.20
N LEU A 69 16.45 30.63 -22.19
CA LEU A 69 16.92 29.75 -21.13
C LEU A 69 17.39 28.47 -21.81
N THR A 70 18.70 28.35 -21.99
CA THR A 70 19.34 27.12 -22.39
C THR A 70 18.97 26.06 -21.37
N ALA A 71 18.10 25.13 -21.78
CA ALA A 71 17.68 24.02 -20.94
C ALA A 71 18.94 23.29 -20.43
N LYS A 72 19.12 23.27 -19.11
CA LYS A 72 20.16 22.46 -18.46
C LYS A 72 20.03 21.02 -18.98
N PRO A 73 21.13 20.37 -19.41
CA PRO A 73 21.07 18.99 -19.88
C PRO A 73 20.36 18.12 -18.84
N LYS A 74 19.29 17.42 -19.26
CA LYS A 74 18.58 16.45 -18.42
C LYS A 74 19.62 15.45 -17.92
N PRO A 75 19.81 15.28 -16.59
CA PRO A 75 20.70 14.27 -16.06
C PRO A 75 20.41 12.91 -16.71
N PRO A 76 21.44 12.08 -16.98
CA PRO A 76 21.22 10.75 -17.53
C PRO A 76 20.17 10.02 -16.69
N ALA A 77 19.13 9.51 -17.34
CA ALA A 77 18.11 8.74 -16.64
C ALA A 77 18.78 7.51 -16.02
N ALA A 78 18.55 7.29 -14.73
CA ALA A 78 19.00 6.08 -14.06
C ALA A 78 18.44 4.85 -14.81
N PRO A 79 19.20 3.74 -14.89
CA PRO A 79 18.69 2.54 -15.53
C PRO A 79 17.46 2.03 -14.78
N ALA A 80 16.48 1.51 -15.53
CA ALA A 80 15.28 0.91 -14.98
C ALA A 80 15.62 -0.26 -14.04
N LEU A 81 14.81 -0.46 -13.00
CA LEU A 81 14.90 -1.68 -12.20
C LEU A 81 14.50 -2.91 -13.02
N THR A 82 14.96 -4.08 -12.58
CA THR A 82 14.60 -5.38 -13.13
C THR A 82 14.15 -6.31 -12.01
N CYS A 83 13.26 -7.25 -12.32
CA CYS A 83 12.77 -8.22 -11.34
C CYS A 83 13.90 -9.07 -10.73
N LYS A 84 14.98 -9.33 -11.49
CA LYS A 84 16.15 -10.07 -11.00
C LYS A 84 16.83 -9.37 -9.82
N GLN A 85 16.84 -8.03 -9.79
CA GLN A 85 17.48 -7.28 -8.71
C GLN A 85 16.76 -7.45 -7.37
N LEU A 86 15.47 -7.80 -7.39
CA LEU A 86 14.68 -7.98 -6.16
C LEU A 86 15.17 -9.16 -5.31
N ALA A 87 15.86 -10.13 -5.92
CA ALA A 87 16.43 -11.27 -5.20
C ALA A 87 17.49 -10.86 -4.16
N GLY A 88 18.08 -9.67 -4.29
CA GLY A 88 19.03 -9.10 -3.32
C GLY A 88 18.51 -7.83 -2.64
N ALA A 89 17.20 -7.56 -2.72
CA ALA A 89 16.61 -6.34 -2.17
C ALA A 89 16.27 -6.48 -0.68
N HIS A 90 16.03 -5.36 -0.04
CA HIS A 90 15.59 -5.31 1.35
C HIS A 90 14.05 -5.30 1.44
N VAL A 91 13.49 -5.98 2.44
CA VAL A 91 12.05 -5.94 2.76
C VAL A 91 11.85 -5.16 4.05
N GLY A 92 10.91 -4.22 4.05
CA GLY A 92 10.66 -3.37 5.22
C GLY A 92 11.77 -2.35 5.49
N SER A 93 11.58 -1.57 6.54
CA SER A 93 12.54 -0.58 7.04
C SER A 93 12.18 -0.17 8.48
N ALA A 94 13.05 0.57 9.16
CA ALA A 94 12.73 1.15 10.47
C ALA A 94 11.48 2.06 10.49
N LYS A 95 11.13 2.67 9.35
CA LYS A 95 9.93 3.53 9.25
C LYS A 95 8.67 2.76 8.89
N VAL A 96 8.83 1.63 8.21
CA VAL A 96 7.75 0.75 7.76
C VAL A 96 8.23 -0.68 8.03
N PRO A 97 8.10 -1.14 9.28
CA PRO A 97 8.48 -2.49 9.69
C PRO A 97 7.73 -3.54 8.87
N TYR A 98 8.40 -4.65 8.59
CA TYR A 98 7.74 -5.81 7.99
C TYR A 98 7.49 -6.84 9.07
N ASN A 99 6.22 -7.24 9.28
CA ASN A 99 5.83 -8.26 10.26
C ASN A 99 6.47 -8.10 11.66
N GLY A 100 6.57 -6.86 12.15
CA GLY A 100 7.14 -6.55 13.46
C GLY A 100 8.67 -6.58 13.56
N TYR A 101 9.40 -6.95 12.49
CA TYR A 101 10.85 -6.80 12.48
C TYR A 101 11.21 -5.30 12.44
N PRO A 102 11.99 -4.80 13.41
CA PRO A 102 12.24 -3.36 13.56
C PRO A 102 13.14 -2.81 12.45
N ASP A 103 13.96 -3.66 11.85
CA ASP A 103 14.86 -3.32 10.75
C ASP A 103 14.38 -3.95 9.43
N HIS A 104 15.15 -3.71 8.37
CA HIS A 104 14.91 -4.35 7.09
C HIS A 104 15.39 -5.79 7.08
N LEU A 105 14.74 -6.63 6.27
CA LEU A 105 15.14 -8.01 6.02
C LEU A 105 15.92 -8.07 4.71
N PRO A 106 17.24 -8.35 4.72
CA PRO A 106 18.01 -8.48 3.49
C PRO A 106 17.72 -9.83 2.82
N LEU A 107 17.20 -9.79 1.59
CA LEU A 107 17.05 -11.01 0.79
C LEU A 107 18.42 -11.43 0.23
N THR A 108 18.66 -12.74 0.25
CA THR A 108 19.76 -13.41 -0.45
C THR A 108 19.14 -14.42 -1.39
N GLU A 109 19.33 -14.24 -2.70
CA GLU A 109 18.73 -15.09 -3.74
C GLU A 109 17.20 -15.20 -3.62
N GLY A 110 16.55 -14.11 -3.20
CA GLY A 110 15.11 -14.01 -3.00
C GLY A 110 14.62 -14.60 -1.69
N GLN A 111 15.50 -14.91 -0.76
CA GLN A 111 15.15 -15.57 0.50
C GLN A 111 15.73 -14.84 1.70
N TRP A 112 15.01 -14.88 2.81
CA TRP A 112 15.51 -14.51 4.13
C TRP A 112 15.02 -15.53 5.15
N SER A 113 15.85 -15.81 6.15
CA SER A 113 15.54 -16.69 7.27
C SER A 113 15.91 -16.00 8.58
N GLY A 114 14.97 -15.95 9.52
CA GLY A 114 15.15 -15.40 10.85
C GLY A 114 15.65 -16.44 11.86
N GLU A 115 16.26 -15.96 12.94
CA GLU A 115 16.68 -16.80 14.07
C GLU A 115 15.49 -17.43 14.81
N ASP A 116 14.31 -16.82 14.68
CA ASP A 116 13.02 -17.29 15.17
C ASP A 116 12.39 -18.39 14.29
N GLY A 117 13.07 -18.79 13.21
CA GLY A 117 12.58 -19.79 12.27
C GLY A 117 11.60 -19.25 11.22
N ALA A 118 11.34 -17.94 11.22
CA ALA A 118 10.54 -17.33 10.15
C ALA A 118 11.31 -17.34 8.83
N THR A 119 10.60 -17.50 7.72
CA THR A 119 11.17 -17.41 6.36
C THR A 119 10.38 -16.46 5.50
N VAL A 120 11.07 -15.68 4.68
CA VAL A 120 10.50 -14.79 3.68
C VAL A 120 11.02 -15.20 2.31
N LEU A 121 10.11 -15.50 1.39
CA LEU A 121 10.43 -15.91 0.03
C LEU A 121 9.84 -14.93 -0.98
N LEU A 122 10.70 -14.34 -1.80
CA LEU A 122 10.32 -13.56 -2.98
C LEU A 122 9.62 -14.48 -3.99
N GLN A 123 8.41 -14.06 -4.38
CA GLN A 123 7.59 -14.77 -5.34
C GLN A 123 7.96 -14.36 -6.77
N LYS A 124 7.65 -15.23 -7.74
CA LYS A 124 7.95 -14.99 -9.16
C LYS A 124 7.23 -13.76 -9.75
N PRO A 125 5.95 -13.46 -9.44
CA PRO A 125 5.28 -12.30 -10.01
C PRO A 125 5.97 -11.00 -9.64
N CYS A 126 6.30 -10.22 -10.66
CA CYS A 126 6.93 -8.91 -10.52
C CYS A 126 6.53 -8.02 -11.69
N GLY A 127 6.30 -6.75 -11.40
CA GLY A 127 6.03 -5.71 -12.38
C GLY A 127 7.05 -4.59 -12.30
N ILE A 128 7.46 -4.08 -13.45
CA ILE A 128 8.38 -2.94 -13.58
C ILE A 128 7.65 -1.79 -14.25
N GLY A 129 7.79 -0.59 -13.71
CA GLY A 129 7.21 0.62 -14.28
C GLY A 129 7.32 1.81 -13.33
N ASP A 130 7.12 3.01 -13.84
CA ASP A 130 7.12 4.24 -13.05
C ASP A 130 5.87 4.30 -12.17
N LEU A 131 6.06 4.20 -10.85
CA LEU A 131 4.97 4.16 -9.87
C LEU A 131 4.83 5.50 -9.12
N ASP A 132 5.93 6.24 -8.93
CA ASP A 132 5.94 7.51 -8.20
C ASP A 132 5.93 8.76 -9.11
N GLY A 133 5.99 8.57 -10.43
CA GLY A 133 5.90 9.64 -11.43
C GLY A 133 7.21 10.39 -11.65
N ASP A 134 8.34 9.90 -11.13
CA ASP A 134 9.64 10.55 -11.29
C ASP A 134 10.34 10.24 -12.64
N GLY A 135 9.72 9.39 -13.46
CA GLY A 135 10.21 9.00 -14.78
C GLY A 135 11.25 7.88 -14.75
N ALA A 136 11.65 7.38 -13.57
CA ALA A 136 12.44 6.16 -13.42
C ALA A 136 11.52 4.97 -13.15
N ALA A 137 11.79 3.83 -13.79
CA ALA A 137 10.97 2.64 -13.57
C ALA A 137 11.31 1.99 -12.21
N ASP A 138 10.30 1.89 -11.37
CA ASP A 138 10.29 1.19 -10.08
C ASP A 138 9.98 -0.30 -10.26
N ALA A 139 9.97 -1.03 -9.15
CA ALA A 139 9.61 -2.43 -9.12
C ALA A 139 8.53 -2.71 -8.07
N VAL A 140 7.58 -3.56 -8.44
CA VAL A 140 6.59 -4.14 -7.54
C VAL A 140 6.75 -5.64 -7.57
N GLY A 141 6.84 -6.25 -6.40
CA GLY A 141 6.96 -7.69 -6.24
C GLY A 141 6.17 -8.17 -5.04
N VAL A 142 6.24 -9.47 -4.78
CA VAL A 142 5.47 -10.11 -3.72
C VAL A 142 6.40 -11.01 -2.92
N VAL A 143 6.24 -11.01 -1.61
CA VAL A 143 6.88 -11.99 -0.73
C VAL A 143 5.83 -12.86 -0.05
N ALA A 144 6.24 -14.08 0.31
CA ALA A 144 5.49 -14.97 1.17
C ALA A 144 6.27 -15.18 2.47
N LEU A 145 5.63 -14.95 3.61
CA LEU A 145 6.16 -15.17 4.94
C LEU A 145 5.58 -16.44 5.54
N ASN A 146 6.45 -17.30 6.05
CA ASN A 146 6.07 -18.39 6.96
C ASN A 146 6.69 -18.11 8.34
N GLY A 147 5.87 -17.83 9.34
CA GLY A 147 6.31 -17.52 10.71
C GLY A 147 6.46 -18.74 11.63
N GLY A 148 6.64 -19.95 11.07
CA GLY A 148 6.75 -21.20 11.83
C GLY A 148 5.42 -21.93 12.12
N GLY A 149 4.27 -21.34 11.75
CA GLY A 149 2.96 -21.99 11.78
C GLY A 149 2.60 -22.68 10.46
N SER A 150 1.31 -23.01 10.29
CA SER A 150 0.76 -23.57 9.04
C SER A 150 0.31 -22.51 8.03
N GLY A 151 0.38 -21.23 8.42
CA GLY A 151 0.00 -20.09 7.58
C GLY A 151 1.15 -19.63 6.69
N THR A 152 0.80 -19.05 5.55
CA THR A 152 1.72 -18.41 4.62
C THR A 152 1.13 -17.06 4.23
N PHE A 153 1.74 -15.98 4.68
CA PHE A 153 1.22 -14.63 4.49
C PHE A 153 1.86 -13.95 3.28
N PHE A 154 1.04 -13.44 2.37
CA PHE A 154 1.52 -12.75 1.17
C PHE A 154 1.44 -11.24 1.35
N THR A 155 2.48 -10.54 0.90
CA THR A 155 2.55 -9.07 0.96
C THR A 155 3.09 -8.52 -0.36
N VAL A 156 2.42 -7.50 -0.89
CA VAL A 156 2.88 -6.72 -2.04
C VAL A 156 3.88 -5.68 -1.56
N LEU A 157 5.01 -5.55 -2.27
CA LEU A 157 6.11 -4.66 -1.92
C LEU A 157 6.42 -3.74 -3.09
N VAL A 158 6.74 -2.49 -2.79
CA VAL A 158 7.26 -1.50 -3.74
C VAL A 158 8.72 -1.21 -3.43
N TRP A 159 9.56 -1.27 -4.45
CA TRP A 159 10.91 -0.75 -4.43
C TRP A 159 11.03 0.40 -5.41
N ARG A 160 11.40 1.56 -4.88
CA ARG A 160 11.75 2.73 -5.68
C ARG A 160 13.09 2.51 -6.38
N ASN A 161 13.22 3.02 -7.59
CA ASN A 161 14.50 3.12 -8.27
C ASN A 161 15.39 4.19 -7.65
N SER A 162 16.45 3.76 -6.97
CA SER A 162 17.49 4.66 -6.45
C SER A 162 18.78 4.46 -7.27
N GLY A 163 18.88 5.16 -8.40
CA GLY A 163 20.07 5.11 -9.25
C GLY A 163 20.36 3.73 -9.85
N GLY A 164 19.32 2.98 -10.21
CA GLY A 164 19.41 1.62 -10.74
C GLY A 164 19.43 0.52 -9.67
N LYS A 165 19.25 0.86 -8.40
CA LYS A 165 19.19 -0.09 -7.28
C LYS A 165 17.82 -0.05 -6.60
N PRO A 166 17.24 -1.22 -6.25
CA PRO A 166 15.95 -1.25 -5.55
C PRO A 166 16.10 -0.72 -4.13
N ALA A 167 15.30 0.29 -3.77
CA ALA A 167 15.19 0.80 -2.41
C ALA A 167 13.76 0.59 -1.91
N PHE A 168 13.59 -0.15 -0.81
CA PHE A 168 12.26 -0.43 -0.27
C PHE A 168 11.49 0.87 -0.01
N ARG A 169 10.20 0.88 -0.38
CA ARG A 169 9.37 2.09 -0.32
C ARG A 169 8.08 1.92 0.46
N ALA A 170 7.32 0.87 0.18
CA ALA A 170 5.99 0.65 0.75
C ALA A 170 5.59 -0.83 0.66
N LEU A 171 4.56 -1.21 1.41
CA LEU A 171 3.99 -2.55 1.41
C LEU A 171 2.46 -2.51 1.54
N ALA A 172 1.79 -3.60 1.13
CA ALA A 172 0.39 -3.87 1.41
C ALA A 172 0.18 -5.37 1.62
N ASP A 173 -0.45 -5.74 2.73
CA ASP A 173 -0.70 -7.13 3.07
C ASP A 173 -1.89 -7.70 2.29
N LEU A 174 -1.73 -8.92 1.77
CA LEU A 174 -2.78 -9.71 1.13
C LEU A 174 -3.34 -10.78 2.07
N GLY A 175 -2.68 -11.04 3.21
CA GLY A 175 -3.13 -11.99 4.22
C GLY A 175 -2.64 -13.42 3.99
N ASP A 176 -3.30 -14.37 4.68
CA ASP A 176 -2.90 -15.78 4.74
C ASP A 176 -3.46 -16.59 3.56
N ARG A 177 -2.59 -17.38 2.92
CA ARG A 177 -2.87 -18.29 1.79
C ARG A 177 -3.46 -17.59 0.56
N THR A 178 -2.92 -16.42 0.21
CA THR A 178 -3.41 -15.60 -0.90
C THR A 178 -2.39 -15.50 -2.04
N PRO A 179 -2.14 -16.59 -2.78
CA PRO A 179 -1.07 -16.62 -3.78
C PRO A 179 -1.33 -15.62 -4.90
N VAL A 180 -0.28 -14.91 -5.29
CA VAL A 180 -0.32 -13.93 -6.37
C VAL A 180 -0.03 -14.61 -7.71
N LEU A 181 -0.87 -14.32 -8.70
CA LEU A 181 -0.78 -14.85 -10.06
C LEU A 181 0.00 -13.90 -10.99
N SER A 182 -0.21 -12.59 -10.86
CA SER A 182 0.48 -11.61 -11.69
C SER A 182 0.58 -10.23 -11.02
N VAL A 183 1.59 -9.48 -11.44
CA VAL A 183 1.80 -8.08 -11.06
C VAL A 183 2.12 -7.30 -12.33
N LYS A 184 1.46 -6.15 -12.51
CA LYS A 184 1.73 -5.22 -13.61
C LYS A 184 1.83 -3.80 -13.05
N VAL A 185 2.74 -3.00 -13.59
CA VAL A 185 2.84 -1.57 -13.27
C VAL A 185 2.57 -0.77 -14.55
N ALA A 186 1.59 0.13 -14.50
CA ALA A 186 1.27 1.02 -15.60
C ALA A 186 0.46 2.22 -15.09
N GLY A 187 0.71 3.41 -15.66
CA GLY A 187 -0.06 4.61 -15.32
C GLY A 187 0.01 4.95 -13.83
N GLN A 188 1.19 4.85 -13.21
CA GLN A 188 1.42 5.11 -11.77
C GLN A 188 0.56 4.24 -10.84
N ARG A 189 0.20 3.05 -11.30
CA ARG A 189 -0.58 2.07 -10.52
C ARG A 189 0.01 0.68 -10.68
N ALA A 190 -0.12 -0.11 -9.62
CA ALA A 190 0.17 -1.53 -9.64
C ALA A 190 -1.13 -2.32 -9.70
N THR A 191 -1.29 -3.19 -10.70
CA THR A 191 -2.39 -4.15 -10.77
C THR A 191 -1.86 -5.52 -10.34
N VAL A 192 -2.48 -6.09 -9.31
CA VAL A 192 -2.10 -7.39 -8.74
C VAL A 192 -3.28 -8.33 -8.88
N VAL A 193 -3.06 -9.48 -9.52
CA VAL A 193 -4.06 -10.55 -9.62
C VAL A 193 -3.69 -11.64 -8.64
N TRP A 194 -4.59 -12.01 -7.75
CA TRP A 194 -4.32 -12.95 -6.67
C TRP A 194 -5.54 -13.79 -6.33
N LEU A 195 -5.32 -14.94 -5.70
CA LEU A 195 -6.38 -15.83 -5.27
C LEU A 195 -6.73 -15.57 -3.81
N THR A 196 -8.02 -15.58 -3.51
CA THR A 196 -8.55 -15.45 -2.17
C THR A 196 -9.85 -16.24 -2.03
N ARG A 197 -10.51 -16.07 -0.90
CA ARG A 197 -11.75 -16.76 -0.57
C ARG A 197 -12.90 -15.82 -0.26
N SER A 198 -14.10 -16.30 -0.51
CA SER A 198 -15.33 -15.68 -0.02
C SER A 198 -15.40 -15.75 1.50
N ASP A 199 -16.19 -14.86 2.09
CA ASP A 199 -16.47 -14.87 3.52
C ASP A 199 -17.14 -16.20 3.94
N GLY A 200 -16.79 -16.69 5.13
CA GLY A 200 -17.31 -17.96 5.67
C GLY A 200 -16.72 -19.24 5.07
N ARG A 201 -15.90 -19.16 4.02
CA ARG A 201 -15.16 -20.33 3.50
C ARG A 201 -14.00 -20.72 4.42
N SER A 202 -13.63 -22.00 4.38
CA SER A 202 -12.45 -22.54 5.08
C SER A 202 -11.17 -21.81 4.65
N MET A 203 -10.20 -21.72 5.55
CA MET A 203 -8.88 -21.12 5.27
C MET A 203 -8.09 -21.86 4.19
N ALA A 204 -8.42 -23.13 3.91
CA ALA A 204 -7.76 -23.92 2.87
C ALA A 204 -8.38 -23.72 1.48
N GLU A 205 -9.54 -23.05 1.39
CA GLU A 205 -10.27 -22.89 0.15
C GLU A 205 -9.91 -21.58 -0.55
N LEU A 206 -9.90 -21.62 -1.88
CA LEU A 206 -9.76 -20.46 -2.76
C LEU A 206 -10.84 -20.56 -3.83
N ASP A 207 -11.76 -19.60 -3.84
CA ASP A 207 -12.90 -19.53 -4.76
C ASP A 207 -13.05 -18.17 -5.44
N ILE A 208 -12.14 -17.22 -5.16
CA ILE A 208 -12.10 -15.90 -5.78
C ILE A 208 -10.75 -15.66 -6.43
N ARG A 209 -10.78 -15.19 -7.68
CA ARG A 209 -9.66 -14.50 -8.34
C ARG A 209 -9.91 -13.00 -8.27
N ARG A 210 -9.16 -12.31 -7.41
CA ARG A 210 -9.23 -10.85 -7.24
C ARG A 210 -8.20 -10.15 -8.13
N THR A 211 -8.61 -9.05 -8.74
CA THR A 211 -7.71 -8.09 -9.41
C THR A 211 -7.75 -6.79 -8.65
N SER A 212 -6.72 -6.53 -7.83
CA SER A 212 -6.60 -5.30 -7.04
C SER A 212 -5.72 -4.28 -7.76
N THR A 213 -6.11 -3.02 -7.67
CA THR A 213 -5.33 -1.88 -8.16
C THR A 213 -4.83 -1.09 -6.97
N TYR A 214 -3.52 -0.90 -6.91
CA TYR A 214 -2.83 -0.15 -5.86
C TYR A 214 -2.25 1.14 -6.40
N GLN A 215 -2.25 2.17 -5.55
CA GLN A 215 -1.60 3.44 -5.79
C GLN A 215 -0.59 3.72 -4.68
N LEU A 216 0.60 4.17 -5.06
CA LEU A 216 1.62 4.64 -4.12
C LEU A 216 1.28 6.08 -3.69
N SER A 217 1.25 6.33 -2.39
CA SER A 217 1.06 7.66 -1.81
C SER A 217 2.13 7.92 -0.77
N GLY A 218 3.22 8.60 -1.14
CA GLY A 218 4.37 8.78 -0.26
C GLY A 218 5.03 7.43 0.05
N THR A 219 4.90 6.95 1.29
CA THR A 219 5.45 5.66 1.77
C THR A 219 4.37 4.61 2.03
N THR A 220 3.12 4.86 1.62
CA THR A 220 2.02 3.89 1.75
C THR A 220 1.61 3.36 0.39
N LEU A 221 1.24 2.09 0.35
CA LEU A 221 0.64 1.45 -0.82
C LEU A 221 -0.83 1.19 -0.50
N VAL A 222 -1.73 1.84 -1.22
CA VAL A 222 -3.17 1.82 -0.91
C VAL A 222 -3.91 1.12 -2.03
N GLU A 223 -4.77 0.16 -1.70
CA GLU A 223 -5.71 -0.41 -2.66
C GLU A 223 -6.80 0.62 -2.98
N VAL A 224 -6.88 1.04 -4.25
CA VAL A 224 -7.85 2.04 -4.71
C VAL A 224 -9.08 1.42 -5.39
N GLY A 225 -9.07 0.10 -5.58
CA GLY A 225 -10.21 -0.66 -6.08
C GLY A 225 -9.83 -2.07 -6.49
N HIS A 226 -10.84 -2.94 -6.61
CA HIS A 226 -10.67 -4.28 -7.14
C HIS A 226 -11.91 -4.79 -7.89
N THR A 227 -11.71 -5.90 -8.59
CA THR A 227 -12.79 -6.72 -9.14
C THR A 227 -12.55 -8.18 -8.78
N ASP A 228 -13.63 -8.90 -8.49
CA ASP A 228 -13.61 -10.32 -8.17
C ASP A 228 -14.25 -11.14 -9.28
N ALA A 229 -13.66 -12.30 -9.57
CA ALA A 229 -14.21 -13.30 -10.45
C ALA A 229 -14.21 -14.66 -9.73
N PRO A 230 -15.20 -15.54 -9.99
CA PRO A 230 -15.16 -16.90 -9.50
C PRO A 230 -13.87 -17.60 -9.92
N TYR A 231 -13.30 -18.39 -9.01
CA TYR A 231 -12.18 -19.27 -9.26
C TYR A 231 -12.58 -20.70 -8.91
N THR A 232 -12.34 -21.62 -9.84
CA THR A 232 -12.53 -23.05 -9.62
C THR A 232 -11.17 -23.69 -9.90
N PRO A 233 -10.49 -24.25 -8.88
CA PRO A 233 -9.16 -24.85 -9.00
C PRO A 233 -9.08 -25.98 -10.04
#